data_AF-A0A257ARB2-F1
#
_entry.id   AF-A0A257ARB2-F1
#
_cell.length_a   1.000
_cell.length_b   1.000
_cell.length_c   1.000
_cell.angle_alpha   90.00
_cell.angle_beta   90.00
_cell.angle_gamma   90.00
#
_symmetry.space_group_name_H-M   'P 1'
#
loop_
_entity.id
_entity.type
_entity.pdbx_description
1 polymer ?
#
loop_
_entity_poly.entity_id
_entity_poly.type
_entity_poly.pdbx_seq_one_letter_code
_entity_poly.pdbx_strand_id
1 'polypeptide(L)'
;MGEPSNLLRDLLNISARAVRLGERLDDPKTFLDLLEGSRRLGLSEEFCRRLLGLLIEEWERAEGMAEKGEDGLRLRRFAARAMELRKAGRKIVRLELGEPDFSASEKIVEAACEAIREGRTKYSSAAGLTELKEELASNLSDRYGVDLKTENIAVTAGGTLATYAAIEVLSKPGDSVMVVEPAWPLYAHQVRRLGRRVVRVRTRVEDGWDPVEAIQEKVSKLVKIIILNYPNNPTGKVLDRRSFEALLDLAEDYDLWVVSDEVYIDFCGIRRLRS
;
A
#
# COMPACT_ATOMS: atom_id res chain seq x y z
N MET A 1 7.95 10.75 37.72
CA MET A 1 8.25 10.52 36.29
C MET A 1 9.61 9.84 36.23
N GLY A 2 9.65 8.53 35.94
CA GLY A 2 10.93 7.81 35.81
C GLY A 2 11.70 8.34 34.60
N GLU A 3 13.03 8.40 34.69
CA GLU A 3 13.87 8.86 33.59
C GLU A 3 13.55 8.07 32.30
N PRO A 4 13.42 8.72 31.13
CA PRO A 4 13.12 8.05 29.85
C PRO A 4 14.10 6.92 29.50
N SER A 5 15.33 6.95 30.02
CA SER A 5 16.35 5.92 29.82
C SER A 5 15.99 4.58 30.48
N ASN A 6 15.26 4.59 31.60
CA ASN A 6 14.87 3.39 32.33
C ASN A 6 13.69 2.69 31.65
N LEU A 7 12.71 3.45 31.14
CA LEU A 7 11.52 2.90 30.48
C LEU A 7 11.83 2.17 29.16
N LEU A 8 12.72 2.74 28.35
CA LEU A 8 13.18 2.09 27.12
C LEU A 8 13.95 0.79 27.43
N ARG A 9 14.83 0.84 28.44
CA ARG A 9 15.60 -0.32 28.89
C ARG A 9 14.67 -1.43 29.38
N ASP A 10 13.61 -1.09 30.12
CA ASP A 10 12.63 -2.06 30.61
C ASP A 10 11.88 -2.74 29.45
N LEU A 11 11.43 -1.98 28.46
CA LEU A 11 10.76 -2.55 27.28
C LEU A 11 11.69 -3.46 26.45
N LEU A 12 12.96 -3.06 26.28
CA LEU A 12 13.97 -3.91 25.63
C LEU A 12 14.23 -5.19 26.44
N ASN A 13 14.24 -5.10 27.77
CA ASN A 13 14.43 -6.27 28.64
C ASN A 13 13.26 -7.26 28.56
N ILE A 14 12.01 -6.76 28.50
CA ILE A 14 10.82 -7.60 28.32
C ILE A 14 10.88 -8.29 26.95
N SER A 15 11.18 -7.54 25.89
CA SER A 15 11.29 -8.09 24.53
C SER A 15 12.42 -9.13 24.42
N ALA A 16 13.58 -8.84 25.02
CA ALA A 16 14.70 -9.78 25.08
C ALA A 16 14.42 -11.01 25.95
N ARG A 17 13.48 -10.92 26.90
CA ARG A 17 13.01 -12.07 27.67
C ARG A 17 12.13 -12.97 26.81
N ALA A 18 11.18 -12.41 26.06
CA ALA A 18 10.32 -13.15 25.14
C ALA A 18 11.17 -13.96 24.14
N VAL A 19 12.15 -13.30 23.48
CA VAL A 19 13.09 -13.98 22.56
C VAL A 19 13.87 -15.10 23.26
N ARG A 20 14.38 -14.87 24.47
CA ARG A 20 15.10 -15.91 25.24
C ARG A 20 14.23 -17.10 25.63
N LEU A 21 12.92 -16.91 25.75
CA LEU A 21 11.96 -17.98 26.02
C LEU A 21 11.53 -18.72 24.74
N GLY A 22 12.12 -18.37 23.58
CA GLY A 22 11.77 -18.94 22.28
C GLY A 22 10.47 -18.40 21.70
N GLU A 23 9.94 -17.31 22.26
CA GLU A 23 8.73 -16.67 21.73
C GLU A 23 9.07 -15.90 20.46
N ARG A 24 8.18 -16.03 19.47
CA ARG A 24 8.23 -15.27 18.22
C ARG A 24 7.67 -13.87 18.46
N LEU A 25 8.47 -12.84 18.18
CA LEU A 25 8.00 -11.45 18.32
C LEU A 25 6.94 -11.08 17.29
N ASP A 26 6.94 -11.74 16.12
CA ASP A 26 5.95 -11.56 15.07
C ASP A 26 4.63 -12.33 15.32
N ASP A 27 4.56 -13.10 16.42
CA ASP A 27 3.33 -13.74 16.86
C ASP A 27 2.34 -12.67 17.42
N PRO A 28 1.07 -12.67 16.97
CA PRO A 28 0.07 -11.71 17.43
C PRO A 28 -0.12 -11.68 18.94
N LYS A 29 -0.06 -12.82 19.62
CA LYS A 29 -0.27 -12.88 21.07
C LYS A 29 0.93 -12.26 21.78
N THR A 30 2.16 -12.64 21.40
CA THR A 30 3.38 -12.04 21.95
C THR A 30 3.39 -10.52 21.78
N PHE A 31 3.03 -10.03 20.59
CA PHE A 31 2.98 -8.57 20.32
C PHE A 31 1.97 -7.86 21.23
N LEU A 32 0.77 -8.41 21.38
CA LEU A 32 -0.28 -7.82 22.23
C LEU A 32 0.09 -7.88 23.72
N ASP A 33 0.70 -8.97 24.17
CA ASP A 33 1.18 -9.13 25.55
C ASP A 33 2.29 -8.10 25.88
N LEU A 34 3.22 -7.89 24.93
CA LEU A 34 4.26 -6.86 25.05
C LEU A 34 3.67 -5.44 25.08
N LEU A 35 2.64 -5.18 24.26
CA LEU A 35 1.96 -3.89 24.22
C LEU A 35 1.20 -3.61 25.52
N GLU A 36 0.56 -4.63 26.11
CA GLU A 36 -0.10 -4.49 27.40
C GLU A 36 0.92 -4.23 28.51
N GLY A 37 2.03 -4.97 28.52
CA GLY A 37 3.14 -4.78 29.45
C GLY A 37 3.73 -3.36 29.37
N SER A 38 3.84 -2.80 28.16
CA SER A 38 4.41 -1.48 27.96
C SER A 38 3.47 -0.33 28.39
N ARG A 39 2.14 -0.50 28.29
CA ARG A 39 1.17 0.45 28.87
C ARG A 39 1.34 0.60 30.38
N ARG A 40 1.68 -0.49 31.09
CA ARG A 40 1.94 -0.47 32.54
C ARG A 40 3.20 0.31 32.93
N LEU A 41 4.09 0.57 31.97
CA LEU A 41 5.31 1.36 32.14
C LEU A 41 5.07 2.88 31.90
N GLY A 42 3.86 3.30 31.53
CA GLY A 42 3.55 4.71 31.26
C GLY A 42 4.09 5.25 29.93
N LEU A 43 4.54 4.37 29.04
CA LEU A 43 4.91 4.73 27.66
C LEU A 43 3.65 4.92 26.79
N SER A 44 3.71 5.82 25.81
CA SER A 44 2.60 5.97 24.87
C SER A 44 2.46 4.72 24.00
N GLU A 45 1.21 4.30 23.76
CA GLU A 45 0.93 3.13 22.93
C GLU A 45 1.56 3.24 21.54
N GLU A 46 1.54 4.44 20.94
CA GLU A 46 2.15 4.70 19.64
C GLU A 46 3.66 4.45 19.65
N PHE A 47 4.37 4.91 20.68
CA PHE A 47 5.80 4.69 20.82
C PHE A 47 6.11 3.20 20.98
N CYS A 48 5.35 2.49 21.81
CA CYS A 48 5.52 1.06 22.04
C CYS A 48 5.30 0.26 20.75
N ARG A 49 4.23 0.54 20.01
CA ARG A 49 3.94 -0.13 18.73
C ARG A 49 5.04 0.08 17.70
N ARG A 50 5.57 1.31 17.57
CA ARG A 50 6.69 1.60 16.67
C ARG A 50 7.95 0.82 17.06
N LEU A 51 8.29 0.84 18.34
CA LEU A 51 9.48 0.15 18.83
C LEU A 51 9.36 -1.37 18.71
N LEU A 52 8.21 -1.95 19.04
CA LEU A 52 7.94 -3.38 18.85
C LEU A 52 8.00 -3.76 17.37
N GLY A 53 7.42 -2.94 16.49
CA GLY A 53 7.54 -3.14 15.04
C GLY A 53 8.99 -3.16 14.56
N LEU A 54 9.82 -2.21 15.02
CA LEU A 54 11.26 -2.20 14.75
C LEU A 54 11.98 -3.45 15.30
N LEU A 55 11.64 -3.87 16.51
CA LEU A 55 12.25 -5.07 17.12
C LEU A 55 11.89 -6.34 16.36
N ILE A 56 10.65 -6.46 15.87
CA ILE A 56 10.24 -7.56 14.99
C ILE A 56 11.06 -7.54 13.70
N GLU A 57 11.17 -6.39 13.03
CA GLU A 57 11.93 -6.29 11.78
C GLU A 57 13.42 -6.64 11.97
N GLU A 58 14.02 -6.20 13.07
CA GLU A 58 15.41 -6.55 13.39
C GLU A 58 15.57 -8.02 13.80
N TRP A 59 14.59 -8.58 14.51
CA TRP A 59 14.56 -10.01 14.84
C TRP A 59 14.45 -10.87 13.58
N GLU A 60 13.50 -10.56 12.69
CA GLU A 60 13.38 -11.22 11.38
C GLU A 60 14.69 -11.11 10.59
N ARG A 61 15.40 -9.99 10.66
CA ARG A 61 16.70 -9.82 10.01
C ARG A 61 17.78 -10.68 10.63
N ALA A 62 17.83 -10.78 11.95
CA ALA A 62 18.78 -11.62 12.66
C ALA A 62 18.57 -13.12 12.37
N GLU A 63 17.31 -13.56 12.27
CA GLU A 63 16.92 -14.94 11.92
C GLU A 63 17.12 -15.26 10.42
N GLY A 64 17.60 -14.31 9.61
CA GLY A 64 17.75 -14.46 8.17
C GLY A 64 16.42 -14.48 7.40
N MET A 65 15.32 -14.12 8.05
CA MET A 65 13.98 -14.00 7.49
C MET A 65 13.76 -12.65 6.80
N ALA A 66 14.55 -11.62 7.11
CA ALA A 66 14.45 -10.33 6.43
C ALA A 66 15.01 -10.42 5.01
N GLU A 67 14.09 -10.32 4.06
CA GLU A 67 14.42 -10.37 2.64
C GLU A 67 14.98 -9.03 2.16
N LYS A 68 16.07 -9.07 1.38
CA LYS A 68 16.63 -7.89 0.72
C LYS A 68 15.54 -7.22 -0.12
N GLY A 69 15.10 -6.03 0.29
CA GLY A 69 14.17 -5.23 -0.50
C GLY A 69 14.77 -4.90 -1.86
N GLU A 70 14.01 -5.12 -2.92
CA GLU A 70 14.37 -4.58 -4.23
C GLU A 70 14.28 -3.06 -4.17
N ASP A 71 15.40 -2.42 -4.49
CA ASP A 71 15.52 -0.97 -4.48
C ASP A 71 14.88 -0.39 -5.75
N GLY A 72 13.68 0.17 -5.63
CA GLY A 72 12.99 0.89 -6.72
C GLY A 72 13.81 2.04 -7.32
N LEU A 73 14.88 2.51 -6.65
CA LEU A 73 15.84 3.47 -7.22
C LEU A 73 16.68 2.86 -8.35
N ARG A 74 16.76 1.53 -8.48
CA ARG A 74 17.42 0.87 -9.62
C ARG A 74 16.71 1.21 -10.92
N LEU A 75 15.36 1.16 -10.95
CA LEU A 75 14.58 1.47 -12.14
C LEU A 75 14.79 2.92 -12.59
N ARG A 76 14.75 3.87 -11.64
CA ARG A 76 15.02 5.29 -11.94
C ARG A 76 16.43 5.53 -12.47
N ARG A 77 17.44 4.81 -11.96
CA ARG A 77 18.82 4.85 -12.48
C ARG A 77 18.89 4.35 -13.92
N PHE A 78 18.20 3.25 -14.25
CA PHE A 78 18.12 2.77 -15.63
C PHE A 78 17.46 3.79 -16.56
N ALA A 79 16.32 4.37 -16.15
CA ALA A 79 15.61 5.38 -16.93
C ALA A 79 16.46 6.65 -17.17
N ALA A 80 17.15 7.15 -16.12
CA ALA A 80 18.06 8.29 -16.25
C ALA A 80 19.19 8.01 -17.23
N ARG A 81 19.82 6.83 -17.12
CA ARG A 81 20.89 6.41 -18.03
C ARG A 81 20.41 6.27 -19.48
N ALA A 82 19.21 5.72 -19.69
CA ALA A 82 18.60 5.62 -21.01
C ALA A 82 18.38 7.01 -21.63
N MET A 83 17.95 8.00 -20.83
CA MET A 83 17.76 9.38 -21.26
C MET A 83 19.10 10.05 -21.65
N GLU A 84 20.16 9.87 -20.86
CA GLU A 84 21.50 10.38 -21.19
C GLU A 84 22.01 9.83 -22.53
N LEU A 85 21.88 8.52 -22.75
CA LEU A 85 22.34 7.88 -23.98
C LEU A 85 21.56 8.38 -25.21
N ARG A 86 20.24 8.61 -25.07
CA ARG A 86 19.43 9.24 -26.12
C ARG A 86 19.89 10.67 -26.42
N LYS A 87 20.15 11.48 -25.40
CA LYS A 87 20.70 12.84 -25.57
C LYS A 87 22.05 12.83 -26.28
N ALA A 88 22.85 11.79 -26.08
CA ALA A 88 24.11 11.55 -26.79
C ALA A 88 23.94 10.96 -28.21
N GLY A 89 22.73 10.97 -28.77
CA GLY A 89 22.44 10.50 -30.12
C GLY A 89 22.35 8.98 -30.29
N ARG A 90 22.35 8.20 -29.19
CA ARG A 90 22.21 6.74 -29.29
C ARG A 90 20.74 6.33 -29.42
N LYS A 91 20.49 5.35 -30.29
CA LYS A 91 19.19 4.69 -30.41
C LYS A 91 18.99 3.75 -29.22
N ILE A 92 18.08 4.12 -28.32
CA ILE A 92 17.71 3.33 -27.13
C ILE A 92 16.23 2.96 -27.24
N VAL A 93 15.92 1.67 -27.12
CA VAL A 93 14.54 1.17 -26.93
C VAL A 93 14.30 1.08 -25.42
N ARG A 94 13.15 1.58 -24.97
CA ARG A 94 12.77 1.68 -23.55
C ARG A 94 11.67 0.68 -23.26
N LEU A 95 11.87 -0.16 -22.26
CA LEU A 95 10.94 -1.22 -21.83
C LEU A 95 10.78 -1.22 -20.30
N GLU A 96 11.11 -0.10 -19.65
CA GLU A 96 11.29 -0.05 -18.19
C GLU A 96 10.24 0.76 -17.44
N LEU A 97 9.66 1.82 -18.02
CA LEU A 97 8.64 2.65 -17.36
C LEU A 97 7.24 2.36 -17.92
N GLY A 98 6.27 2.19 -17.02
CA GLY A 98 4.85 1.99 -17.34
C GLY A 98 4.08 3.28 -17.59
N GLU A 99 4.72 4.29 -18.19
CA GLU A 99 4.05 5.54 -18.59
C GLU A 99 3.48 5.37 -20.02
N PRO A 100 2.22 5.74 -20.28
CA PRO A 100 1.66 5.68 -21.62
C PRO A 100 2.45 6.52 -22.63
N ASP A 101 2.46 6.10 -23.89
CA ASP A 101 3.14 6.79 -25.00
C ASP A 101 2.29 7.91 -25.64
N PHE A 102 1.08 8.14 -25.12
CA PHE A 102 0.18 9.20 -25.53
C PHE A 102 0.09 10.32 -24.49
N SER A 103 -0.25 11.52 -24.96
CA SER A 103 -0.52 12.69 -24.12
C SER A 103 -2.01 12.78 -23.79
N ALA A 104 -2.37 13.70 -22.88
CA ALA A 104 -3.75 14.08 -22.65
C ALA A 104 -4.42 14.55 -23.96
N SER A 105 -5.71 14.23 -24.13
CA SER A 105 -6.47 14.68 -25.31
C SER A 105 -6.54 16.20 -25.38
N GLU A 106 -6.65 16.75 -26.60
CA GLU A 106 -6.73 18.20 -26.83
C GLU A 106 -7.86 18.85 -26.02
N LYS A 107 -9.03 18.21 -25.94
CA LYS A 107 -10.16 18.66 -25.11
C LYS A 107 -9.78 18.85 -23.63
N ILE A 108 -8.96 17.96 -23.06
CA ILE A 108 -8.52 18.07 -21.66
C ILE A 108 -7.53 19.23 -21.51
N VAL A 109 -6.61 19.37 -22.46
CA VAL A 109 -5.63 20.46 -22.48
C VAL A 109 -6.34 21.81 -22.55
N GLU A 110 -7.32 21.95 -23.45
CA GLU A 110 -8.12 23.16 -23.62
C GLU A 110 -8.90 23.52 -22.36
N ALA A 111 -9.60 22.55 -21.76
CA ALA A 111 -10.36 22.75 -20.51
C ALA A 111 -9.46 23.19 -19.35
N ALA A 112 -8.27 22.60 -19.22
CA ALA A 112 -7.29 23.02 -18.22
C ALA A 112 -6.80 24.45 -18.45
N CYS A 113 -6.49 24.81 -19.71
CA CYS A 113 -6.11 26.18 -20.06
C CYS A 113 -7.22 27.19 -19.80
N GLU A 114 -8.47 26.86 -20.13
CA GLU A 114 -9.64 27.70 -19.88
C GLU A 114 -9.83 27.96 -18.38
N ALA A 115 -9.80 26.90 -17.56
CA ALA A 115 -9.91 27.03 -16.10
C ALA A 115 -8.84 27.98 -15.51
N ILE A 116 -7.61 27.92 -16.03
CA ILE A 116 -6.53 28.84 -15.63
C ILE A 116 -6.84 30.28 -16.06
N ARG A 117 -7.30 30.50 -17.31
CA ARG A 117 -7.65 31.83 -17.83
C ARG A 117 -8.82 32.46 -17.07
N GLU A 118 -9.79 31.65 -16.65
CA GLU A 118 -10.91 32.07 -15.81
C GLU A 118 -10.52 32.33 -14.34
N GLY A 119 -9.26 32.07 -13.96
CA GLY A 119 -8.77 32.33 -12.62
C GLY A 119 -9.20 31.29 -11.58
N ARG A 120 -9.55 30.05 -11.99
CA ARG A 120 -9.83 28.91 -11.09
C ARG A 120 -8.56 28.38 -10.41
N THR A 121 -7.89 29.24 -9.65
CA THR A 121 -6.57 29.02 -9.04
C THR A 121 -6.58 29.14 -7.51
N LYS A 122 -7.77 29.22 -6.92
CA LYS A 122 -7.96 29.34 -5.47
C LYS A 122 -8.15 27.97 -4.83
N TYR A 123 -8.03 27.92 -3.50
CA TYR A 123 -8.26 26.71 -2.74
C TYR A 123 -9.68 26.18 -2.95
N SER A 124 -9.77 24.86 -3.08
CA SER A 124 -11.00 24.09 -3.05
C SER A 124 -11.17 23.39 -1.69
N SER A 125 -12.19 22.53 -1.55
CA SER A 125 -12.29 21.68 -0.36
C SER A 125 -11.09 20.73 -0.26
N ALA A 126 -10.71 20.36 0.96
CA ALA A 126 -9.58 19.46 1.19
C ALA A 126 -9.75 18.08 0.50
N ALA A 127 -11.00 17.64 0.29
CA ALA A 127 -11.32 16.37 -0.37
C ALA A 127 -11.50 16.49 -1.90
N GLY A 128 -11.35 17.69 -2.47
CA GLY A 128 -11.53 17.96 -3.90
C GLY A 128 -12.64 18.97 -4.22
N LEU A 129 -12.75 19.34 -5.49
CA LEU A 129 -13.84 20.19 -5.99
C LEU A 129 -15.18 19.45 -5.92
N THR A 130 -16.23 20.11 -5.45
CA THR A 130 -17.55 19.48 -5.28
C THR A 130 -18.08 18.96 -6.60
N GLU A 131 -18.02 19.75 -7.67
CA GLU A 131 -18.54 19.40 -8.99
C GLU A 131 -17.81 18.18 -9.57
N LEU A 132 -16.51 18.06 -9.32
CA LEU A 132 -15.72 16.89 -9.73
C LEU A 132 -16.14 15.65 -8.94
N LYS A 133 -16.37 15.78 -7.64
CA LYS A 133 -16.79 14.66 -6.78
C LYS A 133 -18.19 14.17 -7.16
N GLU A 134 -19.11 15.08 -7.49
CA GLU A 134 -20.46 14.73 -7.98
C GLU A 134 -20.40 13.94 -9.29
N GLU A 135 -19.62 14.42 -10.26
CA GLU A 135 -19.44 13.73 -11.55
C GLU A 135 -18.79 12.35 -11.37
N LEU A 136 -17.74 12.25 -10.53
CA LEU A 136 -17.09 10.97 -10.23
C LEU A 136 -18.04 10.00 -9.52
N ALA A 137 -18.80 10.46 -8.53
CA ALA A 137 -19.77 9.64 -7.81
C ALA A 137 -20.84 9.09 -8.75
N SER A 138 -21.41 9.95 -9.61
CA SER A 138 -22.39 9.57 -10.63
C SER A 138 -21.81 8.55 -11.62
N ASN A 139 -20.66 8.87 -12.22
CA ASN A 139 -20.01 8.02 -13.21
C ASN A 139 -19.65 6.62 -12.67
N LEU A 140 -19.09 6.56 -11.46
CA LEU A 140 -18.70 5.30 -10.83
C LEU A 140 -19.93 4.49 -10.37
N SER A 141 -20.98 5.17 -9.90
CA SER A 141 -22.26 4.55 -9.57
C SER A 141 -22.87 3.85 -10.78
N ASP A 142 -22.94 4.55 -11.92
CA ASP A 142 -23.43 3.99 -13.18
C ASP A 142 -22.53 2.87 -13.71
N ARG A 143 -21.21 3.02 -13.55
CA ARG A 143 -20.22 2.04 -14.04
C ARG A 143 -20.31 0.71 -13.28
N TYR A 144 -20.51 0.77 -11.96
CA TYR A 144 -20.41 -0.40 -11.08
C TYR A 144 -21.74 -0.84 -10.47
N GLY A 145 -22.84 -0.13 -10.74
CA GLY A 145 -24.17 -0.47 -10.22
C GLY A 145 -24.28 -0.30 -8.70
N VAL A 146 -23.66 0.75 -8.15
CA VAL A 146 -23.62 1.07 -6.71
C VAL A 146 -24.11 2.49 -6.45
N ASP A 147 -24.49 2.83 -5.21
CA ASP A 147 -24.89 4.20 -4.81
C ASP A 147 -23.71 4.92 -4.13
N LEU A 148 -22.78 5.45 -4.92
CA LEU A 148 -21.70 6.30 -4.41
C LEU A 148 -22.16 7.75 -4.33
N LYS A 149 -21.81 8.39 -3.22
CA LYS A 149 -22.07 9.81 -2.97
C LYS A 149 -20.78 10.59 -2.85
N THR A 150 -20.87 11.91 -2.80
CA THR A 150 -19.66 12.74 -2.74
C THR A 150 -18.83 12.46 -1.48
N GLU A 151 -19.45 11.97 -0.40
CA GLU A 151 -18.76 11.61 0.85
C GLU A 151 -17.90 10.35 0.70
N ASN A 152 -18.17 9.52 -0.32
CA ASN A 152 -17.36 8.35 -0.65
C ASN A 152 -16.15 8.69 -1.54
N ILE A 153 -16.06 9.91 -2.07
CA ILE A 153 -15.03 10.32 -3.04
C ILE A 153 -14.05 11.29 -2.38
N ALA A 154 -12.76 11.06 -2.59
CA ALA A 154 -11.69 12.02 -2.28
C ALA A 154 -10.74 12.13 -3.47
N VAL A 155 -10.44 13.36 -3.88
CA VAL A 155 -9.52 13.65 -4.99
C VAL A 155 -8.13 13.91 -4.43
N THR A 156 -7.14 13.17 -4.92
CA THR A 156 -5.75 13.27 -4.48
C THR A 156 -4.83 13.60 -5.65
N ALA A 157 -3.59 14.01 -5.35
CA ALA A 157 -2.54 14.19 -6.34
C ALA A 157 -2.00 12.83 -6.84
N GLY A 158 -2.83 12.15 -7.64
CA GLY A 158 -2.54 10.83 -8.22
C GLY A 158 -2.74 9.66 -7.24
N GLY A 159 -2.82 8.45 -7.81
CA GLY A 159 -3.05 7.21 -7.05
C GLY A 159 -2.01 6.96 -5.94
N THR A 160 -0.76 7.41 -6.15
CA THR A 160 0.30 7.38 -5.13
C THR A 160 -0.14 7.99 -3.80
N LEU A 161 -0.78 9.16 -3.82
CA LEU A 161 -1.23 9.81 -2.59
C LEU A 161 -2.51 9.16 -2.06
N ALA A 162 -3.38 8.65 -2.93
CA ALA A 162 -4.56 7.89 -2.52
C ALA A 162 -4.18 6.66 -1.70
N THR A 163 -3.24 5.84 -2.18
CA THR A 163 -2.80 4.63 -1.48
C THR A 163 -2.10 4.96 -0.17
N TYR A 164 -1.26 6.00 -0.16
CA TYR A 164 -0.62 6.49 1.06
C TYR A 164 -1.63 6.92 2.11
N ALA A 165 -2.61 7.76 1.72
CA ALA A 165 -3.64 8.26 2.62
C ALA A 165 -4.53 7.13 3.15
N ALA A 166 -4.88 6.15 2.29
CA ALA A 166 -5.64 4.97 2.71
C ALA A 166 -4.88 4.17 3.78
N ILE A 167 -3.59 3.89 3.57
CA ILE A 167 -2.76 3.20 4.57
C ILE A 167 -2.69 4.01 5.86
N GLU A 168 -2.48 5.32 5.77
CA GLU A 168 -2.36 6.19 6.93
C GLU A 168 -3.63 6.23 7.79
N VAL A 169 -4.80 6.34 7.16
CA VAL A 169 -6.10 6.45 7.85
C VAL A 169 -6.58 5.10 8.39
N LEU A 170 -6.35 4.00 7.67
CA LEU A 170 -6.91 2.68 7.98
C LEU A 170 -6.04 1.82 8.89
N SER A 171 -4.84 2.30 9.25
CA SER A 171 -3.91 1.57 10.12
C SER A 171 -3.25 2.48 11.14
N LYS A 172 -2.58 1.89 12.13
CA LYS A 172 -1.76 2.58 13.14
C LYS A 172 -0.32 2.10 13.08
N PRO A 173 0.65 2.85 13.61
CA PRO A 173 2.01 2.34 13.76
C PRO A 173 2.02 0.96 14.44
N GLY A 174 2.89 0.05 13.99
CA GLY A 174 2.96 -1.35 14.44
C GLY A 174 1.92 -2.30 13.85
N ASP A 175 0.85 -1.81 13.20
CA ASP A 175 -0.04 -2.68 12.43
C ASP A 175 0.68 -3.22 11.19
N SER A 176 0.21 -4.34 10.67
CA SER A 176 0.75 -4.99 9.48
C SER A 176 -0.11 -4.71 8.24
N VAL A 177 0.55 -4.51 7.10
CA VAL A 177 -0.08 -4.33 5.78
C VAL A 177 0.46 -5.39 4.84
N MET A 178 -0.43 -6.15 4.20
CA MET A 178 -0.07 -7.16 3.22
C MET A 178 0.15 -6.51 1.85
N VAL A 179 1.31 -6.83 1.26
CA VAL A 179 1.68 -6.38 -0.09
C VAL A 179 1.93 -7.63 -0.93
N VAL A 180 1.10 -7.81 -1.96
CA VAL A 180 1.28 -8.88 -2.94
C VAL A 180 2.44 -8.55 -3.85
N GLU A 181 3.45 -9.41 -3.91
CA GLU A 181 4.66 -9.27 -4.71
C GLU A 181 4.70 -10.31 -5.84
N PRO A 182 5.25 -9.97 -7.01
CA PRO A 182 5.88 -8.69 -7.34
C PRO A 182 4.85 -7.56 -7.51
N ALA A 183 5.25 -6.36 -7.10
CA ALA A 183 4.36 -5.18 -7.05
C ALA A 183 5.10 -3.90 -7.40
N TRP A 184 4.34 -2.83 -7.61
CA TRP A 184 4.88 -1.49 -7.61
C TRP A 184 5.61 -1.20 -6.27
N PRO A 185 6.92 -0.87 -6.29
CA PRO A 185 7.74 -0.84 -5.08
C PRO A 185 7.27 0.14 -4.00
N LEU A 186 6.51 1.17 -4.39
CA LEU A 186 6.17 2.26 -3.48
C LEU A 186 5.20 1.82 -2.38
N TYR A 187 4.37 0.78 -2.55
CA TYR A 187 3.50 0.29 -1.48
C TYR A 187 4.30 -0.07 -0.22
N ALA A 188 5.30 -0.93 -0.35
CA ALA A 188 6.13 -1.36 0.77
C ALA A 188 6.94 -0.21 1.38
N HIS A 189 7.30 0.81 0.57
CA HIS A 189 7.94 2.03 1.09
C HIS A 189 6.96 2.91 1.88
N GLN A 190 5.72 3.09 1.41
CA GLN A 190 4.68 3.85 2.11
C GLN A 190 4.35 3.22 3.47
N VAL A 191 4.15 1.90 3.49
CA VAL A 191 3.88 1.13 4.71
C VAL A 191 4.99 1.34 5.75
N ARG A 192 6.25 1.14 5.36
CA ARG A 192 7.40 1.36 6.26
C ARG A 192 7.54 2.81 6.69
N ARG A 193 7.31 3.76 5.78
CA ARG A 193 7.39 5.20 6.08
C ARG A 193 6.41 5.61 7.17
N LEU A 194 5.25 4.97 7.21
CA LEU A 194 4.23 5.16 8.23
C LEU A 194 4.52 4.36 9.52
N GLY A 195 5.62 3.60 9.61
CA GLY A 195 5.93 2.77 10.77
C GLY A 195 4.99 1.58 10.94
N ARG A 196 4.46 1.07 9.82
CA ARG A 196 3.70 -0.19 9.75
C ARG A 196 4.62 -1.30 9.24
N ARG A 197 4.32 -2.55 9.59
CA ARG A 197 5.08 -3.72 9.13
C ARG A 197 4.56 -4.17 7.76
N VAL A 198 5.49 -4.50 6.84
CA VAL A 198 5.14 -5.07 5.54
C VAL A 198 5.07 -6.58 5.64
N VAL A 199 3.90 -7.16 5.44
CA VAL A 199 3.73 -8.61 5.26
C VAL A 199 3.79 -8.90 3.76
N ARG A 200 4.92 -9.43 3.29
CA ARG A 200 5.14 -9.70 1.87
C ARG A 200 4.44 -10.99 1.47
N VAL A 201 3.53 -10.93 0.50
CA VAL A 201 2.82 -12.09 -0.05
C VAL A 201 3.43 -12.37 -1.41
N ARG A 202 4.29 -13.38 -1.51
CA ARG A 202 4.95 -13.69 -2.77
C ARG A 202 4.08 -14.58 -3.63
N THR A 203 3.86 -14.15 -4.85
CA THR A 203 3.25 -14.94 -5.91
C THR A 203 4.33 -15.32 -6.92
N ARG A 204 4.08 -16.40 -7.67
CA ARG A 204 5.03 -16.91 -8.66
C ARG A 204 4.33 -17.11 -9.99
N VAL A 205 5.12 -17.20 -11.06
CA VAL A 205 4.58 -17.44 -12.41
C VAL A 205 3.93 -18.81 -12.52
N GLU A 206 4.44 -19.81 -11.80
CA GLU A 206 3.95 -21.18 -11.77
C GLU A 206 2.52 -21.27 -11.22
N ASP A 207 2.20 -20.40 -10.27
CA ASP A 207 0.87 -20.31 -9.65
C ASP A 207 -0.01 -19.26 -10.36
N GLY A 208 0.41 -18.80 -11.55
CA GLY A 208 -0.32 -17.82 -12.33
C GLY A 208 -0.47 -16.47 -11.62
N TRP A 209 0.47 -16.12 -10.74
CA TRP A 209 0.45 -14.91 -9.91
C TRP A 209 -0.77 -14.77 -8.99
N ASP A 210 -1.41 -15.89 -8.62
CA ASP A 210 -2.55 -15.90 -7.70
C ASP A 210 -2.09 -15.75 -6.23
N PRO A 211 -2.65 -14.81 -5.45
CA PRO A 211 -2.22 -14.56 -4.08
C PRO A 211 -3.03 -15.31 -3.01
N VAL A 212 -4.14 -15.99 -3.34
CA VAL A 212 -5.13 -16.44 -2.33
C VAL A 212 -4.50 -17.34 -1.25
N GLU A 213 -3.84 -18.43 -1.66
CA GLU A 213 -3.21 -19.37 -0.73
C GLU A 213 -2.12 -18.69 0.10
N ALA A 214 -1.27 -17.88 -0.55
CA ALA A 214 -0.18 -17.18 0.12
C ALA A 214 -0.67 -16.09 1.11
N ILE A 215 -1.85 -15.50 0.87
CA ILE A 215 -2.50 -14.59 1.81
C ILE A 215 -3.01 -15.39 3.01
N GLN A 216 -3.72 -16.49 2.75
CA GLN A 216 -4.28 -17.33 3.81
C GLN A 216 -3.22 -17.85 4.79
N GLU A 217 -2.02 -18.18 4.30
CA GLU A 217 -0.90 -18.62 5.17
C GLU A 217 -0.31 -17.51 6.06
N LYS A 218 -0.47 -16.24 5.68
CA LYS A 218 0.22 -15.10 6.32
C LYS A 218 -0.72 -14.15 7.06
N VAL A 219 -2.02 -14.23 6.79
CA VAL A 219 -3.01 -13.39 7.43
C VAL A 219 -3.05 -13.66 8.94
N SER A 220 -3.18 -12.60 9.72
CA SER A 220 -3.26 -12.70 11.18
C SER A 220 -3.99 -11.48 11.73
N LYS A 221 -4.32 -11.49 13.03
CA LYS A 221 -4.99 -10.37 13.70
C LYS A 221 -4.17 -9.07 13.72
N LEU A 222 -2.86 -9.13 13.46
CA LEU A 222 -1.99 -7.96 13.33
C LEU A 222 -2.11 -7.29 11.96
N VAL A 223 -2.60 -8.01 10.95
CA VAL A 223 -2.87 -7.45 9.62
C VAL A 223 -4.11 -6.55 9.72
N LYS A 224 -4.06 -5.39 9.06
CA LYS A 224 -5.18 -4.46 8.96
C LYS A 224 -5.56 -4.10 7.55
N ILE A 225 -4.63 -4.24 6.61
CA ILE A 225 -4.83 -3.86 5.22
C ILE A 225 -4.26 -4.93 4.31
N ILE A 226 -4.98 -5.28 3.27
CA ILE A 226 -4.46 -6.00 2.09
C ILE A 226 -4.49 -5.01 0.92
N ILE A 227 -3.34 -4.80 0.28
CA ILE A 227 -3.25 -4.00 -0.95
C ILE A 227 -3.36 -4.93 -2.15
N LEU A 228 -4.39 -4.72 -2.97
CA LEU A 228 -4.66 -5.48 -4.19
C LEU A 228 -4.52 -4.56 -5.40
N ASN A 229 -3.44 -4.73 -6.17
CA ASN A 229 -3.26 -4.02 -7.45
C ASN A 229 -3.55 -4.97 -8.60
N TYR A 230 -4.74 -4.86 -9.18
CA TYR A 230 -5.19 -5.68 -10.31
C TYR A 230 -6.01 -4.83 -11.30
N PRO A 231 -5.64 -4.77 -12.60
CA PRO A 231 -4.52 -5.44 -13.24
C PRO A 231 -3.16 -5.07 -12.65
N ASN A 232 -2.30 -6.07 -12.47
CA ASN A 232 -1.10 -5.93 -11.66
C ASN A 232 0.08 -5.34 -12.43
N ASN A 233 0.76 -4.38 -11.81
CA ASN A 233 2.13 -4.01 -12.17
C ASN A 233 3.11 -4.72 -11.21
N PRO A 234 4.03 -5.57 -11.69
CA PRO A 234 4.51 -5.68 -13.07
C PRO A 234 3.99 -6.88 -13.87
N THR A 235 3.20 -7.77 -13.30
CA THR A 235 2.92 -9.09 -13.92
C THR A 235 1.90 -9.05 -15.05
N GLY A 236 1.07 -8.01 -15.11
CA GLY A 236 -0.10 -7.94 -15.98
C GLY A 236 -1.25 -8.86 -15.55
N LYS A 237 -1.15 -9.55 -14.41
CA LYS A 237 -2.20 -10.44 -13.91
C LYS A 237 -3.49 -9.65 -13.72
N VAL A 238 -4.59 -10.24 -14.16
CA VAL A 238 -5.94 -9.87 -13.72
C VAL A 238 -6.47 -11.01 -12.87
N LEU A 239 -6.98 -10.71 -11.68
CA LEU A 239 -7.63 -11.72 -10.86
C LEU A 239 -8.94 -12.15 -11.53
N ASP A 240 -9.20 -13.46 -11.50
CA ASP A 240 -10.53 -13.94 -11.79
C ASP A 240 -11.47 -13.69 -10.60
N ARG A 241 -12.77 -13.77 -10.89
CA ARG A 241 -13.82 -13.49 -9.91
C ARG A 241 -13.74 -14.38 -8.68
N ARG A 242 -13.41 -15.67 -8.85
CA ARG A 242 -13.36 -16.64 -7.75
C ARG A 242 -12.23 -16.29 -6.79
N SER A 243 -11.04 -15.99 -7.31
CA SER A 243 -9.92 -15.57 -6.47
C SER A 243 -10.21 -14.24 -5.80
N PHE A 244 -10.86 -13.29 -6.48
CA PHE A 244 -11.25 -12.01 -5.87
C PHE A 244 -12.25 -12.20 -4.72
N GLU A 245 -13.31 -12.99 -4.92
CA GLU A 245 -14.31 -13.32 -3.88
C GLU A 245 -13.65 -13.99 -2.67
N ALA A 246 -12.75 -14.95 -2.89
CA ALA A 246 -12.02 -15.60 -1.79
C ALA A 246 -11.16 -14.63 -0.96
N LEU A 247 -10.58 -13.60 -1.59
CA LEU A 247 -9.83 -12.57 -0.87
C LEU A 247 -10.75 -11.63 -0.07
N LEU A 248 -11.95 -11.35 -0.56
CA LEU A 248 -12.95 -10.58 0.18
C LEU A 248 -13.48 -11.36 1.38
N ASP A 249 -13.75 -12.66 1.22
CA ASP A 249 -14.16 -13.54 2.32
C ASP A 249 -13.08 -13.56 3.42
N LEU A 250 -11.80 -13.69 3.04
CA LEU A 250 -10.68 -13.61 3.98
C LEU A 250 -10.59 -12.22 4.66
N ALA A 251 -10.89 -11.14 3.94
CA ALA A 251 -10.90 -9.81 4.53
C ALA A 251 -12.02 -9.64 5.56
N GLU A 252 -13.20 -10.22 5.31
CA GLU A 252 -14.32 -10.22 6.25
C GLU A 252 -14.01 -11.07 7.50
N ASP A 253 -13.50 -12.30 7.31
CA ASP A 253 -13.16 -13.23 8.39
C ASP A 253 -12.14 -12.65 9.38
N TYR A 254 -11.23 -11.82 8.90
CA TYR A 254 -10.14 -11.24 9.69
C TYR A 254 -10.32 -9.74 10.02
N ASP A 255 -11.46 -9.14 9.65
CA ASP A 255 -11.76 -7.71 9.85
C ASP A 255 -10.66 -6.81 9.27
N LEU A 256 -10.41 -6.98 7.97
CA LEU A 256 -9.35 -6.30 7.21
C LEU A 256 -9.95 -5.30 6.23
N TRP A 257 -9.23 -4.19 6.03
CA TRP A 257 -9.49 -3.30 4.90
C TRP A 257 -8.83 -3.82 3.62
N VAL A 258 -9.56 -3.72 2.51
CA VAL A 258 -9.01 -3.97 1.17
C VAL A 258 -8.76 -2.62 0.49
N VAL A 259 -7.50 -2.37 0.11
CA VAL A 259 -7.13 -1.25 -0.74
C VAL A 259 -7.00 -1.76 -2.16
N SER A 260 -8.05 -1.53 -2.97
CA SER A 260 -8.09 -1.88 -4.39
C SER A 260 -7.42 -0.78 -5.22
N ASP A 261 -6.22 -1.04 -5.74
CA ASP A 261 -5.54 -0.18 -6.70
C ASP A 261 -5.84 -0.64 -8.13
N GLU A 262 -6.81 0.02 -8.75
CA GLU A 262 -7.37 -0.31 -10.05
C GLU A 262 -6.84 0.59 -11.17
N VAL A 263 -5.65 1.18 -11.01
CA VAL A 263 -5.11 2.18 -11.96
C VAL A 263 -5.01 1.69 -13.41
N TYR A 264 -4.95 0.38 -13.64
CA TYR A 264 -4.87 -0.24 -14.96
C TYR A 264 -6.20 -0.81 -15.49
N ILE A 265 -7.33 -0.57 -14.81
CA ILE A 265 -8.62 -1.20 -15.14
C ILE A 265 -9.10 -0.89 -16.58
N ASP A 266 -8.79 0.29 -17.10
CA ASP A 266 -9.19 0.69 -18.46
C ASP A 266 -8.26 0.12 -19.56
N PHE A 267 -7.15 -0.50 -19.18
CA PHE A 267 -6.18 -1.12 -20.12
C PHE A 267 -6.37 -2.62 -20.29
N CYS A 268 -7.22 -3.26 -19.49
CA CYS A 268 -7.57 -4.65 -19.70
C CYS A 268 -8.80 -4.77 -20.58
N GLY A 269 -8.72 -5.62 -21.62
CA GLY A 269 -9.82 -5.89 -22.57
C GLY A 269 -11.03 -6.61 -21.96
N ILE A 270 -11.18 -6.58 -20.63
CA ILE A 270 -12.30 -7.17 -19.91
C ILE A 270 -13.51 -6.25 -20.14
N ARG A 271 -14.28 -6.57 -21.18
CA ARG A 271 -15.63 -6.03 -21.36
C ARG A 271 -16.41 -6.24 -20.06
N ARG A 272 -16.79 -5.11 -19.43
CA ARG A 272 -17.79 -4.97 -18.34
C ARG A 272 -18.20 -6.30 -17.70
N LEU A 273 -17.61 -6.65 -16.56
CA LEU A 273 -18.29 -7.52 -15.60
C LEU A 273 -19.51 -6.73 -15.10
N ARG A 274 -20.62 -6.81 -15.84
CA ARG A 274 -21.93 -6.38 -15.34
C ARG A 274 -22.30 -7.39 -14.26
N SER A 275 -22.38 -6.91 -13.01
CA SER A 275 -23.26 -7.49 -12.01
C SER A 275 -24.71 -7.49 -12.51
#